data_AF-A0A672L8D5-F1
#
_entry.id   AF-A0A672L8D5-F1
#
_cell.length_a   1.000
_cell.length_b   1.000
_cell.length_c   1.000
_cell.angle_alpha   90.00
_cell.angle_beta   90.00
_cell.angle_gamma   90.00
#
_symmetry.space_group_name_H-M   'P 1'
#
loop_
_entity.id
_entity.type
_entity.pdbx_description
1 polymer ?
#
loop_
_entity_poly.entity_id
_entity_poly.type
_entity_poly.pdbx_seq_one_letter_code
_entity_poly.pdbx_strand_id
1 'polypeptide(L)'
;LVLSAVFFRSLSFVTCMGCMSFVLLGLMYFVVDIKEWWGGQPFIYPGMNSIFVYVGNSLLGFYFPFSWEMRFQDSHWEQLFQNIWATALWVFIAYLLYRKKFFLKI
;
A
#
# COMPACT_ATOMS: atom_id res chain seq x y z
N LEU A 1 -28.60 -8.66 19.59
CA LEU A 1 -28.20 -7.24 19.76
C LEU A 1 -26.71 -7.01 19.47
N VAL A 2 -25.76 -7.71 20.11
CA VAL A 2 -24.31 -7.57 19.82
C VAL A 2 -23.97 -8.06 18.40
N LEU A 3 -24.48 -9.22 17.98
CA LEU A 3 -24.21 -9.79 16.66
C LEU A 3 -24.74 -8.90 15.51
N SER A 4 -25.93 -8.32 15.67
CA SER A 4 -26.53 -7.42 14.70
C SER A 4 -25.75 -6.10 14.60
N ALA A 5 -25.28 -5.54 15.71
CA ALA A 5 -24.48 -4.31 15.72
C ALA A 5 -23.10 -4.52 15.05
N VAL A 6 -22.46 -5.67 15.28
CA VAL A 6 -21.19 -6.04 14.61
C VAL A 6 -21.40 -6.22 13.10
N PHE A 7 -22.51 -6.84 12.70
CA PHE A 7 -22.83 -7.05 11.29
C PHE A 7 -23.03 -5.73 10.53
N PHE A 8 -23.80 -4.78 11.09
CA PHE A 8 -23.97 -3.45 10.48
C PHE A 8 -22.68 -2.63 10.45
N ARG A 9 -21.83 -2.75 11.47
CA ARG A 9 -20.50 -2.10 11.49
C ARG A 9 -19.57 -2.67 10.41
N SER A 10 -19.61 -3.98 10.18
CA SER A 10 -18.82 -4.62 9.13
C SER A 10 -19.32 -4.26 7.72
N LEU A 11 -20.65 -4.31 7.49
CA LEU A 11 -21.24 -3.99 6.20
C LEU A 11 -20.99 -2.55 5.76
N SER A 12 -21.23 -1.58 6.64
CA SER A 12 -20.99 -0.15 6.34
C SER A 12 -19.51 0.13 6.05
N PHE A 13 -18.60 -0.54 6.75
CA PHE A 13 -17.17 -0.45 6.49
C PHE A 13 -16.80 -1.03 5.12
N VAL A 14 -17.28 -2.23 4.79
CA VAL A 14 -16.97 -2.89 3.51
C VAL A 14 -17.54 -2.09 2.33
N THR A 15 -18.77 -1.57 2.44
CA THR A 15 -19.37 -0.77 1.36
C THR A 15 -18.69 0.59 1.20
N CYS A 16 -18.28 1.26 2.29
CA CYS A 16 -17.51 2.50 2.21
C CYS A 16 -16.11 2.28 1.61
N MET A 17 -15.39 1.24 2.05
CA MET A 17 -14.08 0.91 1.47
C MET A 17 -14.20 0.51 0.00
N GLY A 18 -15.24 -0.25 -0.34
CA GLY A 18 -15.54 -0.64 -1.72
C GLY A 18 -15.86 0.55 -2.61
N CYS A 19 -16.74 1.46 -2.17
CA CYS A 19 -17.10 2.64 -2.97
C CYS A 19 -15.89 3.56 -3.20
N MET A 20 -15.06 3.78 -2.16
CA MET A 20 -13.83 4.56 -2.29
C MET A 20 -12.82 3.90 -3.24
N SER A 21 -12.71 2.57 -3.23
CA SER A 21 -11.85 1.82 -4.16
C SER A 21 -12.30 2.02 -5.63
N PHE A 22 -13.60 1.94 -5.92
CA PHE A 22 -14.11 2.16 -7.27
C PHE A 22 -13.93 3.61 -7.73
N VAL A 23 -14.14 4.59 -6.84
CA VAL A 23 -13.87 6.01 -7.15
C VAL A 23 -12.39 6.21 -7.46
N LEU A 24 -11.49 5.67 -6.64
CA LEU A 24 -10.05 5.74 -6.86
C LEU A 24 -9.65 5.09 -8.20
N LEU A 25 -10.16 3.90 -8.49
CA LEU A 25 -9.91 3.20 -9.74
C LEU A 25 -10.39 4.02 -10.95
N GLY A 26 -11.59 4.60 -10.88
CA GLY A 26 -12.14 5.45 -11.94
C GLY A 26 -11.30 6.72 -12.17
N LEU A 27 -10.82 7.35 -11.10
CA LEU A 27 -9.91 8.51 -11.18
C LEU A 27 -8.57 8.12 -11.83
N MET A 28 -7.98 6.99 -11.43
CA MET A 28 -6.74 6.51 -12.02
C MET A 28 -6.91 6.18 -13.51
N TYR A 29 -7.99 5.48 -13.88
CA TYR A 29 -8.32 5.19 -15.29
C TYR A 29 -8.46 6.48 -16.11
N PHE A 30 -9.17 7.49 -15.59
CA PHE A 30 -9.32 8.75 -16.30
C PHE A 30 -7.99 9.48 -16.50
N VAL A 31 -7.14 9.54 -15.47
CA VAL A 31 -5.86 10.24 -15.52
C VAL A 31 -4.84 9.52 -16.43
N VAL A 32 -4.77 8.20 -16.33
CA VAL A 32 -3.77 7.38 -17.05
C VAL A 32 -4.22 7.06 -18.46
N ASP A 33 -5.43 6.52 -18.65
CA ASP A 33 -5.85 5.96 -19.94
C ASP A 33 -6.56 6.98 -20.85
N ILE A 34 -7.31 7.94 -20.29
CA ILE A 34 -8.04 8.94 -21.10
C ILE A 34 -7.17 10.17 -21.36
N LYS A 35 -6.55 10.70 -20.31
CA LYS A 35 -5.75 11.93 -20.40
C LYS A 35 -4.29 11.69 -20.73
N GLU A 36 -3.78 10.47 -20.56
CA GLU A 36 -2.37 10.11 -20.76
C GLU A 36 -1.39 11.06 -20.04
N TRP A 37 -1.84 11.71 -18.96
CA TRP A 37 -1.03 12.67 -18.20
C TRP A 37 0.07 11.98 -17.39
N TRP A 38 -0.09 10.69 -17.14
CA TRP A 38 0.79 9.93 -16.27
C TRP A 38 0.84 8.46 -16.68
N GLY A 39 2.05 7.89 -16.75
CA GLY A 39 2.25 6.48 -17.12
C GLY A 39 2.07 5.48 -15.98
N GLY A 40 1.40 5.83 -14.89
CA GLY A 40 1.09 4.91 -13.76
C GLY A 40 2.26 4.60 -12.80
N GLN A 41 3.39 5.31 -12.90
CA GLN A 41 4.56 5.14 -12.02
C GLN A 41 4.39 6.02 -10.77
N PRO A 42 4.47 5.50 -9.52
CA PRO A 42 5.33 4.40 -9.14
C PRO A 42 4.60 3.07 -8.90
N PHE A 43 3.27 3.02 -9.02
CA PHE A 43 2.47 1.83 -8.68
C PHE A 43 2.83 0.58 -9.49
N ILE A 44 3.31 0.76 -10.72
CA ILE A 44 3.75 -0.33 -11.59
C ILE A 44 4.97 -1.07 -11.03
N TYR A 45 5.93 -0.38 -10.41
CA TYR A 45 7.20 -1.01 -9.97
C TYR A 45 7.02 -2.07 -8.87
N PRO A 46 6.36 -1.78 -7.73
CA PRO A 46 6.05 -2.80 -6.74
C PRO A 46 5.00 -3.79 -7.26
N GLY A 47 4.11 -3.38 -8.19
CA GLY A 47 3.16 -4.28 -8.83
C GLY A 47 3.81 -5.42 -9.62
N MET A 48 4.85 -5.12 -10.40
CA MET A 48 5.62 -6.12 -11.15
C MET A 48 6.45 -7.06 -10.26
N ASN A 49 6.78 -6.64 -9.03
CA ASN A 49 7.59 -7.39 -8.06
C ASN A 49 6.80 -7.65 -6.75
N SER A 50 5.49 -7.87 -6.86
CA SER A 50 4.59 -7.93 -5.71
C SER A 50 4.94 -9.05 -4.73
N ILE A 51 5.37 -10.21 -5.23
CA ILE A 51 5.81 -11.34 -4.38
C ILE A 51 7.07 -11.00 -3.59
N PHE A 52 8.03 -10.30 -4.21
CA PHE A 52 9.26 -9.90 -3.55
C PHE A 52 8.98 -8.87 -2.46
N VAL A 53 8.15 -7.86 -2.76
CA VAL A 53 7.75 -6.84 -1.78
C VAL A 53 6.97 -7.48 -0.64
N TYR A 54 6.07 -8.43 -0.92
CA TYR A 54 5.33 -9.15 0.11
C TYR A 54 6.25 -9.94 1.04
N VAL A 55 7.05 -10.86 0.49
CA VAL A 55 7.97 -11.69 1.29
C VAL A 55 8.99 -10.83 2.01
N GLY A 56 9.52 -9.82 1.33
CA GLY A 56 10.44 -8.86 1.90
C GLY A 56 9.83 -8.12 3.09
N ASN A 57 8.60 -7.63 2.98
CA ASN A 57 7.92 -6.97 4.09
C ASN A 57 7.55 -7.95 5.22
N SER A 58 7.17 -9.19 4.91
CA SER A 58 6.93 -10.22 5.93
C SER A 58 8.17 -10.56 6.74
N LEU A 59 9.36 -10.52 6.13
CA LEU A 59 10.63 -10.83 6.79
C LEU A 59 11.26 -9.61 7.46
N LEU A 60 11.25 -8.44 6.80
CA LEU A 60 11.98 -7.24 7.20
C LEU A 60 11.09 -6.14 7.80
N GLY A 61 9.77 -6.26 7.72
CA GLY A 61 8.84 -5.20 8.12
C GLY A 61 8.92 -4.82 9.60
N PHE A 62 9.39 -5.72 10.46
CA PHE A 62 9.59 -5.45 11.89
C PHE A 62 10.99 -4.94 12.23
N TYR A 63 11.92 -4.96 11.26
CA TYR A 63 13.29 -4.55 11.46
C TYR A 63 13.52 -3.10 11.02
N PHE A 64 14.49 -2.44 11.63
CA PHE A 64 15.01 -1.18 11.13
C PHE A 64 15.57 -1.41 9.70
N PRO A 65 15.31 -0.55 8.70
CA PRO A 65 14.74 0.81 8.76
C PRO A 65 13.23 0.92 8.52
N PHE A 66 12.50 -0.20 8.42
CA PHE A 66 11.05 -0.21 8.14
C PHE A 66 10.20 0.02 9.38
N SER A 67 10.67 -0.48 10.51
CA SER A 67 10.03 -0.27 11.81
C SER A 67 11.06 0.13 12.86
N TRP A 68 10.67 1.05 13.73
CA TRP A 68 11.42 1.42 14.92
C TRP A 68 10.48 1.47 16.11
N GLU A 69 11.06 1.40 17.31
CA GLU A 69 10.28 1.46 18.54
C GLU A 69 9.69 2.86 18.70
N MET A 70 8.36 2.94 18.63
CA MET A 70 7.62 4.20 18.74
C MET A 70 7.68 4.70 20.17
N ARG A 71 8.15 5.93 20.35
CA ARG A 71 8.38 6.50 21.68
C ARG A 71 7.08 6.99 22.32
N PHE A 72 6.09 7.32 21.51
CA PHE A 72 4.75 7.74 21.94
C PHE A 72 3.67 6.91 21.22
N GLN A 73 3.23 5.82 21.84
CA GLN A 73 2.21 4.92 21.28
C GLN A 73 0.84 5.60 21.07
N ASP A 74 0.56 6.69 21.79
CA ASP A 74 -0.69 7.46 21.65
C ASP A 74 -0.71 8.41 20.44
N SER A 75 0.45 8.63 19.80
CA SER A 75 0.57 9.55 18.67
C SER A 75 0.30 8.83 17.35
N HIS A 76 -0.91 8.98 16.82
CA HIS A 76 -1.27 8.49 15.48
C HIS A 76 -0.34 9.01 14.36
N TRP A 77 0.24 10.20 14.55
CA TRP A 77 1.15 10.80 13.58
C TRP A 77 2.45 10.02 13.41
N GLU A 78 3.00 9.49 14.50
CA GLU A 78 4.22 8.68 14.45
C GLU A 78 3.97 7.38 13.68
N GLN A 79 2.82 6.75 13.91
CA GLN A 79 2.41 5.55 13.20
C GLN A 79 2.18 5.82 11.70
N LEU A 80 1.52 6.93 11.36
CA LEU A 80 1.29 7.33 9.97
C LEU A 80 2.62 7.57 9.25
N PHE A 81 3.54 8.32 9.88
CA PHE A 81 4.85 8.60 9.32
C PHE A 81 5.65 7.33 9.07
N GLN A 82 5.67 6.41 10.04
CA GLN A 82 6.36 5.13 9.90
C GLN A 82 5.80 4.29 8.74
N ASN A 83 4.47 4.21 8.60
CA ASN A 83 3.85 3.46 7.50
C ASN A 83 4.14 4.09 6.13
N ILE A 84 4.09 5.42 6.04
CA ILE A 84 4.45 6.14 4.81
C ILE A 84 5.92 5.91 4.47
N TRP A 85 6.81 5.98 5.47
CA TRP A 85 8.25 5.76 5.32
C TRP A 85 8.55 4.34 4.86
N ALA A 86 7.98 3.33 5.51
CA ALA A 86 8.14 1.93 5.14
C ALA A 86 7.65 1.66 3.70
N THR A 87 6.49 2.23 3.34
CA THR A 87 5.94 2.11 1.97
C THR A 87 6.86 2.79 0.95
N ALA A 88 7.38 3.98 1.26
CA ALA A 88 8.31 4.69 0.39
C ALA A 88 9.62 3.91 0.16
N LEU A 89 10.17 3.29 1.21
CA LEU A 89 11.33 2.42 1.10
C LEU A 89 11.05 1.21 0.20
N TRP A 90 9.90 0.56 0.33
CA TRP A 90 9.52 -0.55 -0.53
C TRP A 90 9.35 -0.15 -1.99
N VAL A 91 8.74 1.01 -2.25
CA VAL A 91 8.63 1.57 -3.60
C VAL A 91 10.03 1.87 -4.18
N PHE A 92 10.94 2.41 -3.37
CA PHE A 92 12.32 2.67 -3.79
C PHE A 92 13.08 1.38 -4.10
N ILE A 93 12.96 0.35 -3.26
CA ILE A 93 13.58 -0.96 -3.50
C ILE A 93 13.00 -1.59 -4.77
N ALA A 94 11.67 -1.56 -4.95
CA ALA A 94 11.02 -2.07 -6.15
C ALA A 94 11.49 -1.34 -7.42
N TYR A 95 11.72 -0.03 -7.34
CA TYR A 95 12.30 0.75 -8.42
C TYR A 95 13.74 0.31 -8.75
N LEU A 96 14.59 0.05 -7.73
CA LEU A 96 15.93 -0.48 -7.94
C LEU A 96 15.92 -1.86 -8.62
N LEU A 97 15.03 -2.76 -8.20
CA LEU A 97 14.83 -4.07 -8.84
C LEU A 97 14.39 -3.92 -10.30
N TYR A 98 13.46 -3.00 -10.56
CA TYR A 98 13.00 -2.68 -11.91
C TYR A 98 14.16 -2.22 -12.81
N ARG A 99 15.05 -1.34 -12.33
CA ARG A 99 16.23 -0.92 -13.10
C ARG A 99 17.20 -2.07 -13.39
N LYS A 100 17.29 -3.06 -12.49
CA LYS A 100 18.11 -4.26 -12.67
C LYS A 100 17.44 -5.34 -13.53
N LYS A 101 16.20 -5.09 -14.00
CA LYS A 101 15.35 -6.05 -14.74
C LYS A 101 15.19 -7.39 -14.03
N PHE A 102 15.30 -7.39 -12.69
CA PHE A 102 15.09 -8.59 -11.89
C PHE A 102 13.62 -8.65 -11.51
N PHE A 103 12.92 -9.65 -12.04
CA PHE A 103 11.51 -9.88 -11.79
C PHE A 103 11.35 -11.29 -11.23
N LEU A 104 11.05 -11.37 -9.93
CA LEU A 104 10.70 -12.65 -9.31
C LEU A 104 9.27 -12.99 -9.71
N LYS A 105 9.17 -13.96 -10.63
CA LYS A 105 7.93 -14.62 -11.02
C LYS A 105 8.02 -16.08 -10.56
N ILE A 106 7.00 -16.55 -9.87
CA ILE A 106 6.81 -17.97 -9.55
C ILE A 106 5.84 -18.57 -10.56
#